data_AF-A0A937NDZ6-F1
#
_entry.id   AF-A0A937NDZ6-F1
#
_cell.length_a   1.000
_cell.length_b   1.000
_cell.length_c   1.000
_cell.angle_alpha   90.00
_cell.angle_beta   90.00
_cell.angle_gamma   90.00
#
_symmetry.space_group_name_H-M   'P 1'
#
loop_
_entity.id
_entity.type
_entity.pdbx_description
1 polymer ?
#
loop_
_entity_poly.entity_id
_entity_poly.type
_entity_poly.pdbx_seq_one_letter_code
_entity_poly.pdbx_strand_id
1 'polypeptide(L)' 'MARRKLNDRQIRKIQKSRGSYYITIPIEIIRNMSWRERQKVEVKQYGRDKILISDWK' A
#
# COMPACT_ATOMS: atom_id res chain seq x y z
N MET A 1 -14.90 5.95 -15.51
CA MET A 1 -14.75 6.39 -14.10
C MET A 1 -14.15 7.78 -14.08
N ALA A 2 -14.87 8.77 -13.53
CA ALA A 2 -14.41 10.16 -13.47
C ALA A 2 -13.04 10.26 -12.79
N ARG A 3 -12.13 11.06 -13.37
CA ARG A 3 -10.78 11.28 -12.84
C ARG A 3 -10.89 11.96 -11.48
N ARG A 4 -10.68 11.22 -10.38
CA ARG A 4 -10.57 11.81 -9.04
C ARG A 4 -9.49 12.89 -9.05
N LYS A 5 -9.75 14.01 -8.37
CA LYS A 5 -8.80 15.12 -8.18
C LYS A 5 -7.45 14.57 -7.72
N LEU A 6 -6.35 15.14 -8.20
CA LEU A 6 -4.99 14.64 -8.01
C LEU A 6 -4.63 14.44 -6.52
N ASN A 7 -5.16 15.26 -5.62
CA ASN A 7 -4.90 15.19 -4.17
C ASN A 7 -5.47 13.94 -3.47
N ASP A 8 -6.58 13.37 -3.95
CA ASP A 8 -7.21 12.21 -3.30
C ASP A 8 -6.59 10.86 -3.71
N ARG A 9 -5.53 10.87 -4.53
CA ARG A 9 -4.95 9.64 -5.09
C ARG A 9 -4.23 8.78 -4.05
N GLN A 10 -3.75 9.39 -2.98
CA GLN A 10 -2.99 8.70 -1.93
C GLN A 10 -3.88 8.18 -0.79
N ILE A 11 -5.10 8.72 -0.63
CA ILE A 11 -6.02 8.31 0.43
C ILE A 11 -6.81 7.09 -0.02
N ARG A 12 -6.68 5.98 0.72
CA ARG A 12 -7.30 4.68 0.40
C ARG A 12 -8.05 4.15 1.61
N LYS A 13 -9.18 3.48 1.36
CA LYS A 13 -9.89 2.74 2.40
C LYS A 13 -9.19 1.40 2.62
N ILE A 14 -9.04 0.99 3.87
CA ILE A 14 -8.63 -0.38 4.20
C ILE A 14 -9.77 -1.33 3.82
N GLN A 15 -9.44 -2.44 3.19
CA GLN A 15 -10.36 -3.52 2.83
C GLN A 15 -10.06 -4.76 3.68
N LYS A 16 -11.06 -5.61 3.89
CA LYS A 16 -10.92 -6.84 4.67
C LYS A 16 -11.28 -8.04 3.80
N SER A 17 -10.49 -9.10 3.89
CA SER A 17 -10.82 -10.41 3.32
C SER A 17 -10.29 -11.51 4.22
N ARG A 18 -11.13 -12.49 4.55
CA ARG A 18 -10.77 -13.74 5.26
C ARG A 18 -9.84 -13.53 6.47
N GLY A 19 -10.15 -12.56 7.33
CA GLY A 19 -9.38 -12.27 8.55
C GLY A 19 -8.17 -11.35 8.36
N SER A 20 -7.78 -11.06 7.13
CA SER A 20 -6.69 -10.14 6.81
C SER A 20 -7.23 -8.80 6.28
N TYR A 21 -6.46 -7.75 6.53
CA TYR A 21 -6.71 -6.42 5.96
C TYR A 21 -5.68 -6.11 4.88
N TYR A 22 -6.11 -5.42 3.84
CA TYR A 22 -5.26 -4.98 2.75
C TYR A 22 -5.65 -3.59 2.28
N ILE A 23 -4.68 -2.89 1.71
CA ILE A 23 -4.86 -1.59 1.06
C ILE A 23 -4.37 -1.70 -0.38
N THR A 24 -5.02 -0.98 -1.29
CA THR A 24 -4.49 -0.80 -2.64
C THR A 24 -3.40 0.25 -2.60
N ILE A 25 -2.15 -0.15 -2.80
CA ILE A 25 -1.03 0.79 -2.89
C ILE A 25 -1.12 1.50 -4.26
N PRO A 26 -1.08 2.85 -4.30
CA PRO A 26 -1.00 3.58 -5.56
C PRO A 26 0.16 3.12 -6.44
N ILE A 27 -0.09 2.99 -7.74
CA ILE A 27 0.87 2.44 -8.70
C ILE A 27 2.15 3.28 -8.78
N GLU A 28 2.07 4.58 -8.52
CA GLU A 28 3.21 5.49 -8.51
C GLU A 28 4.25 5.08 -7.45
N ILE A 29 3.80 4.61 -6.27
CA ILE A 29 4.69 4.17 -5.19
C ILE A 29 5.41 2.88 -5.60
N ILE A 30 4.66 1.90 -6.11
CA ILE A 30 5.20 0.61 -6.57
C ILE A 30 6.24 0.82 -7.68
N ARG A 31 5.96 1.71 -8.64
CA ARG A 31 6.88 2.04 -9.74
C ARG A 31 8.15 2.72 -9.24
N ASN A 32 8.03 3.69 -8.34
CA ASN A 32 9.20 4.40 -7.79
C ASN A 32 10.11 3.45 -6.99
N MET A 33 9.54 2.45 -6.32
CA MET A 33 10.29 1.43 -5.58
C MET A 33 10.74 0.26 -6.46
N SER A 34 10.37 0.23 -7.75
CA SER A 34 10.61 -0.90 -8.67
C SER A 34 10.11 -2.26 -8.15
N TRP A 35 9.06 -2.23 -7.34
CA TRP A 35 8.46 -3.41 -6.75
C TRP A 35 7.65 -4.21 -7.78
N ARG A 36 7.69 -5.53 -7.67
CA ARG A 36 7.03 -6.46 -8.58
C ARG A 36 5.86 -7.15 -7.90
N GLU A 37 4.91 -7.59 -8.72
CA GLU A 37 3.79 -8.40 -8.24
C GLU A 37 4.30 -9.69 -7.59
N ARG A 38 3.63 -10.15 -6.53
CA ARG A 38 3.93 -11.39 -5.80
C ARG A 38 5.30 -11.46 -5.13
N GLN A 39 6.06 -10.37 -5.11
CA GLN A 39 7.30 -10.30 -4.34
C GLN A 39 7.00 -10.36 -2.82
N LYS A 40 7.98 -10.80 -2.05
CA LYS A 40 7.88 -10.84 -0.59
C LYS A 40 8.23 -9.47 -0.02
N VAL A 41 7.49 -9.02 0.99
CA VAL A 41 7.73 -7.76 1.70
C VAL A 41 7.63 -7.99 3.20
N GLU A 42 8.34 -7.18 3.97
CA GLU A 42 8.21 -7.13 5.42
C GLU A 42 7.22 -6.03 5.82
N VAL A 43 6.32 -6.32 6.76
CA VAL A 43 5.34 -5.37 7.28
C VAL A 43 5.60 -5.19 8.77
N LYS A 44 5.97 -3.96 9.18
CA LYS A 44 6.28 -3.61 10.57
C LYS A 44 5.37 -2.49 11.04
N GLN A 45 4.90 -2.58 12.28
CA GLN A 45 4.23 -1.45 12.92
C GLN A 45 5.28 -0.41 13.33
N TYR A 46 5.05 0.84 12.94
CA TYR A 46 5.91 1.97 13.31
C TYR A 46 5.09 2.96 14.15
N GLY A 47 5.28 2.93 15.47
CA GLY A 47 4.49 3.76 16.39
C GLY A 47 3.04 3.29 16.52
N ARG A 48 2.12 4.24 16.78
CA ARG A 48 0.70 3.94 17.03
C ARG A 48 -0.19 4.03 15.79
N ASP A 49 0.24 4.76 14.78
CA ASP A 49 -0.58 5.20 13.65
C ASP A 49 -0.02 4.81 12.28
N LYS A 50 1.19 4.22 12.20
CA LYS A 50 1.87 3.94 10.93
C LYS A 50 2.28 2.48 10.82
N ILE A 51 2.34 2.03 9.58
CA ILE A 51 2.89 0.74 9.17
C ILE A 51 4.00 1.04 8.16
N LEU A 52 5.16 0.45 8.37
CA LEU A 52 6.27 0.47 7.44
C LEU A 52 6.24 -0.82 6.63
N ILE A 53 6.29 -0.69 5.31
CA ILE A 53 6.42 -1.83 4.39
C ILE A 53 7.76 -1.68 3.69
N SER A 54 8.60 -2.72 3.76
CA SER A 54 9.92 -2.75 3.16
C SER A 54 10.11 -4.00 2.32
N ASP A 55 11.02 -3.94 1.35
CA ASP A 55 11.36 -5.12 0.54
C ASP A 55 11.97 -6.21 1.43
N TRP A 56 11.65 -7.47 1.13
CA TRP A 56 12.18 -8.60 1.88
C TRP A 56 13.55 -8.99 1.33
N LYS A 57 14.57 -9.01 2.20
CA LYS A 57 15.96 -9.39 1.86
C LYS A 57 16.07 -10.68 1.06
#